data_AF-A0A9D8FQC3-F1
#
_entry.id   AF-A0A9D8FQC3-F1
#
_cell.length_a   1.000
_cell.length_b   1.000
_cell.length_c   1.000
_cell.angle_alpha   90.00
_cell.angle_beta   90.00
_cell.angle_gamma   90.00
#
_symmetry.space_group_name_H-M   'P 1'
#
loop_
_entity.id
_entity.type
_entity.pdbx_description
1 polymer ?
#
loop_
_entity_poly.entity_id
_entity_poly.type
_entity_poly.pdbx_seq_one_letter_code
_entity_poly.pdbx_strand_id
1 'polypeptide(L)' 'MENLFKNAFRAEDLIIQKAIAGRTKDWQDIEGIVIEQNTALNREYLEDWMTQFADVLEKPEIFTQYQTILEHVIN' A
#
# COMPACT_ATOMS: atom_id res chain seq x y z
N MET A 1 18.66 -10.67 -16.43
CA MET A 1 17.26 -10.19 -16.60
C MET A 1 16.31 -11.38 -16.51
N GLU A 2 16.33 -12.11 -15.39
CA GLU A 2 15.55 -13.32 -15.20
C GLU A 2 14.73 -13.13 -13.93
N ASN A 3 13.44 -12.80 -14.09
CA ASN A 3 12.34 -12.76 -13.10
C ASN A 3 11.24 -11.71 -13.40
N LEU A 4 11.11 -11.24 -14.64
CA LEU A 4 10.03 -10.30 -15.01
C LEU A 4 8.62 -10.93 -15.12
N PHE A 5 8.46 -12.23 -14.82
CA PHE A 5 7.18 -12.94 -14.91
C PHE A 5 6.88 -13.89 -13.72
N LYS A 6 7.22 -13.49 -12.49
CA LYS A 6 6.63 -14.08 -11.26
C LYS A 6 5.42 -13.25 -10.79
N ASN A 7 4.59 -12.80 -11.74
CA ASN A 7 3.41 -11.96 -11.50
C ASN A 7 2.22 -12.79 -11.00
N ALA A 8 2.31 -13.30 -9.77
CA ALA A 8 1.13 -13.26 -8.93
C ALA A 8 1.02 -11.81 -8.42
N PHE A 9 -0.07 -11.13 -8.77
CA PHE A 9 -0.38 -9.79 -8.26
C PHE A 9 -0.29 -9.85 -6.74
N ARG A 10 0.69 -9.16 -6.14
CA ARG A 10 0.94 -9.29 -4.70
C ARG A 10 -0.01 -8.39 -3.92
N ALA A 11 -0.16 -8.67 -2.63
CA ALA A 11 -0.97 -7.84 -1.76
C ALA A 11 -0.50 -6.37 -1.79
N GLU A 12 0.81 -6.15 -1.90
CA GLU A 12 1.42 -4.82 -2.02
C GLU A 12 0.97 -4.08 -3.27
N ASP A 13 0.93 -4.75 -4.43
CA ASP A 13 0.50 -4.14 -5.69
C ASP A 13 -0.98 -3.73 -5.63
N LEU A 14 -1.81 -4.54 -4.96
CA LEU A 14 -3.22 -4.23 -4.72
C LEU A 14 -3.39 -3.04 -3.77
N ILE A 15 -2.58 -2.97 -2.72
CA ILE A 15 -2.56 -1.83 -1.79
C ILE A 15 -2.18 -0.54 -2.52
N ILE A 16 -1.12 -0.56 -3.33
CA ILE A 16 -0.67 0.60 -4.12
C ILE A 16 -1.79 1.08 -5.06
N GLN A 17 -2.39 0.17 -5.83
CA GLN A 17 -3.47 0.52 -6.76
C GLN A 17 -4.68 1.14 -6.03
N LYS A 18 -5.06 0.58 -4.88
CA LYS A 18 -6.17 1.08 -4.05
C LYS A 18 -5.89 2.46 -3.47
N ALA A 19 -4.66 2.68 -2.98
CA ALA A 19 -4.27 3.96 -2.40
C ALA A 19 -4.27 5.09 -3.43
N ILE A 20 -3.80 4.80 -4.66
CA ILE A 20 -3.86 5.75 -5.79
C ILE A 20 -5.32 6.06 -6.19
N ALA A 21 -6.21 5.05 -6.18
CA ALA A 21 -7.62 5.25 -6.46
C ALA A 21 -8.31 6.13 -5.39
N GLY A 22 -7.89 5.99 -4.12
CA GLY A 22 -8.16 6.95 -3.06
C GLY A 22 -9.63 7.10 -2.63
N ARG A 23 -10.53 6.17 -3.00
CA ARG A 23 -11.93 6.22 -2.53
C ARG A 23 -11.99 5.75 -1.08
N THR A 24 -12.96 6.24 -0.31
CA THR A 24 -13.15 5.85 1.10
C THR A 24 -13.15 4.34 1.32
N LYS A 25 -13.79 3.57 0.43
CA LYS A 25 -13.83 2.11 0.51
C LYS A 25 -12.47 1.45 0.27
N ASP A 26 -11.62 2.04 -0.58
CA ASP A 26 -10.30 1.47 -0.89
C ASP A 26 -9.41 1.44 0.35
N TRP A 27 -9.52 2.43 1.24
CA TRP A 27 -8.78 2.47 2.50
C TRP A 27 -9.24 1.39 3.50
N GLN A 28 -10.54 1.10 3.56
CA GLN A 28 -11.06 0.00 4.37
C GLN A 28 -10.56 -1.37 3.85
N ASP A 29 -10.51 -1.53 2.52
CA ASP A 29 -9.97 -2.74 1.90
C ASP A 29 -8.46 -2.87 2.19
N ILE A 30 -7.69 -1.77 2.14
CA ILE A 30 -6.26 -1.75 2.48
C ILE A 30 -6.03 -2.18 3.93
N GLU A 31 -6.81 -1.65 4.88
CA GLU A 31 -6.71 -2.04 6.29
C GLU A 31 -6.93 -3.54 6.48
N GLY A 32 -7.96 -4.10 5.83
CA GLY A 32 -8.20 -5.54 5.85
C GLY A 32 -7.01 -6.35 5.31
N ILE A 33 -6.42 -5.93 4.19
CA ILE A 33 -5.24 -6.60 3.61
C ILE A 33 -4.04 -6.49 4.57
N VAL A 34 -3.81 -5.33 5.19
CA VAL A 34 -2.70 -5.14 6.15
C VAL A 34 -2.86 -6.06 7.36
N ILE A 35 -4.08 -6.21 7.87
CA ILE A 35 -4.39 -7.15 8.97
C ILE A 35 -4.17 -8.60 8.54
N GLU A 36 -4.69 -9.01 7.38
CA GLU A 36 -4.61 -10.38 6.88
C GLU A 36 -3.16 -10.81 6.57
N GLN A 37 -2.36 -9.91 6.00
CA GLN A 37 -0.98 -10.19 5.60
C GLN A 37 0.02 -9.99 6.75
N ASN A 38 -0.31 -9.17 7.75
CA ASN A 38 0.50 -8.93 8.95
C ASN A 38 1.99 -8.62 8.66
N THR A 39 2.91 -9.55 8.98
CA THR A 39 4.35 -9.40 8.76
C THR A 39 4.83 -9.86 7.39
N ALA A 40 3.93 -10.39 6.55
CA ALA A 40 4.27 -10.86 5.20
C ALA A 40 4.42 -9.72 4.18
N LEU A 41 3.86 -8.54 4.48
CA LEU A 41 3.99 -7.37 3.60
C LEU A 41 5.42 -6.84 3.59
N ASN A 42 5.93 -6.59 2.38
CA ASN A 42 7.12 -5.78 2.21
C ASN A 42 6.79 -4.29 2.42
N ARG A 43 6.94 -3.83 3.66
CA ARG A 43 6.63 -2.45 4.07
C ARG A 43 7.55 -1.42 3.44
N GLU A 44 8.84 -1.75 3.29
CA GLU A 44 9.82 -0.87 2.63
C GLU A 44 9.41 -0.61 1.17
N TYR A 45 9.02 -1.66 0.44
CA TYR A 45 8.49 -1.52 -0.92
C TYR A 45 7.22 -0.65 -0.97
N LEU A 46 6.30 -0.83 -0.01
CA LEU A 46 5.10 -0.01 0.07
C LEU A 46 5.43 1.46 0.39
N GLU A 47 6.30 1.73 1.36
CA GLU A 47 6.70 3.08 1.74
C GLU A 47 7.39 3.83 0.59
N ASP A 48 8.28 3.16 -0.13
CA ASP A 48 8.96 3.71 -1.31
C ASP A 48 7.95 4.12 -2.39
N TRP A 49 7.00 3.26 -2.73
CA TRP A 49 6.01 3.55 -3.76
C TRP A 49 4.97 4.58 -3.32
N MET A 50 4.47 4.49 -2.08
CA MET A 50 3.50 5.45 -1.56
C MET A 50 4.09 6.86 -1.53
N THR A 51 5.37 6.99 -1.16
CA THR A 51 6.08 8.28 -1.18
C THR A 51 6.20 8.82 -2.61
N GLN A 52 6.63 7.99 -3.57
CA GLN A 52 6.76 8.39 -4.97
C GLN A 52 5.42 8.80 -5.59
N PHE A 53 4.34 8.05 -5.33
CA PHE A 53 3.02 8.40 -5.86
C PHE A 53 2.41 9.61 -5.17
N ALA A 54 2.62 9.78 -3.87
CA ALA A 54 2.19 10.99 -3.16
C ALA A 54 2.84 12.25 -3.75
N ASP A 55 4.14 12.17 -4.10
CA ASP A 55 4.87 13.27 -4.75
C ASP A 55 4.37 13.52 -6.18
N VAL A 56 4.39 12.50 -7.05
CA VAL A 56 4.04 12.63 -8.48
C VAL A 56 2.58 13.05 -8.69
N LEU A 57 1.67 12.62 -7.81
CA LEU A 57 0.25 12.96 -7.92
C LEU A 57 -0.12 14.24 -7.14
N GLU A 58 0.83 14.85 -6.43
CA GLU A 58 0.60 15.96 -5.50
C GLU A 58 -0.48 15.63 -4.44
N LYS A 59 -0.46 14.40 -3.95
CA LYS A 59 -1.42 13.83 -2.99
C LYS A 59 -0.71 13.28 -1.76
N PRO A 60 -0.24 14.14 -0.85
CA PRO A 60 0.41 13.69 0.38
C PRO A 60 -0.49 12.78 1.24
N GLU A 61 -1.81 12.88 1.08
CA GLU A 61 -2.77 12.04 1.80
C GLU A 61 -2.55 10.54 1.57
N ILE A 62 -2.07 10.13 0.39
CA ILE A 62 -1.80 8.72 0.06
C ILE A 62 -0.84 8.11 1.09
N PHE A 63 0.26 8.81 1.37
CA PHE A 63 1.25 8.35 2.32
C PHE A 63 0.73 8.45 3.76
N THR A 64 0.13 9.57 4.14
CA THR A 64 -0.34 9.77 5.53
C THR A 64 -1.47 8.82 5.94
N GLN A 65 -2.38 8.45 5.02
CA GLN A 65 -3.45 7.50 5.29
C GLN A 65 -2.91 6.09 5.42
N TYR A 66 -1.95 5.71 4.57
CA TYR A 66 -1.24 4.44 4.71
C TYR A 66 -0.52 4.34 6.07
N GLN A 67 0.21 5.37 6.49
CA GLN A 67 0.87 5.40 7.80
C GLN A 67 -0.13 5.28 8.96
N THR A 68 -1.26 6.00 8.88
CA THR A 68 -2.33 5.92 9.88
C THR A 68 -2.84 4.48 10.05
N ILE A 69 -3.04 3.75 8.94
CA ILE A 69 -3.46 2.33 8.99
C ILE A 69 -2.38 1.48 9.67
N LEU A 70 -1.11 1.67 9.35
CA LEU A 70 -0.04 0.89 9.97
C LEU A 70 0.05 1.11 11.48
N GLU A 71 -0.07 2.36 11.94
CA GLU A 71 -0.07 2.70 13.36
C GLU A 71 -1.25 2.07 14.10
N HIS A 72 -2.43 1.99 13.48
CA HIS A 72 -3.59 1.36 14.09
C HIS A 72 -3.49 -0.16 14.19
N VAL A 73 -2.83 -0.82 13.22
CA VAL A 73 -2.77 -2.29 13.16
C VAL A 73 -1.61 -2.89 13.96
N ILE A 74 -0.51 -2.15 14.15
CA ILE A 74 0.74 -2.69 14.74
C ILE A 74 0.83 -2.42 16.27
N ASN A 75 -0.10 -1.65 16.84
CA ASN A 75 -0.18 -1.41 18.29
C ASN A 75 -0.99 -2.48 19.04
#